data_AF-A0A3D1IPH1-F1
#
_entry.id   AF-A0A3D1IPH1-F1
#
_cell.length_a   1.000
_cell.length_b   1.000
_cell.length_c   1.000
_cell.angle_alpha   90.00
_cell.angle_beta   90.00
_cell.angle_gamma   90.00
#
_symmetry.space_group_name_H-M   'P 1'
#
loop_
_entity.id
_entity.type
_entity.pdbx_description
1 polymer ?
#
loop_
_entity_poly.entity_id
_entity_poly.type
_entity_poly.pdbx_seq_one_letter_code
_entity_poly.pdbx_strand_id
1 'polypeptide(L)' 'MFTVFLGFNSNAAEQDYYKLTTIPFPKDLKLEISGMAALPGDRMAIAIRKGEVWIAEKLSTGQPVYKRFASGLHEPLG' A
#
# COMPACT_ATOMS: atom_id res chain seq x y z
N MET A 1 -38.24 27.47 -29.60
CA MET A 1 -37.10 27.74 -28.69
C MET A 1 -36.73 26.41 -28.04
N PHE A 2 -35.62 25.80 -28.44
CA PHE A 2 -35.17 24.50 -27.93
C PHE A 2 -33.80 24.73 -27.28
N THR A 3 -33.71 24.50 -25.97
CA THR A 3 -32.46 24.62 -25.22
C THR A 3 -31.81 23.25 -25.13
N VAL A 4 -30.56 23.14 -25.57
CA VAL A 4 -29.70 21.97 -25.35
C VAL A 4 -28.88 22.21 -24.08
N PHE A 5 -28.95 21.29 -23.12
CA PHE A 5 -28.02 21.26 -21.99
C PHE A 5 -26.79 20.43 -22.38
N LEU A 6 -25.63 21.07 -22.51
CA LEU A 6 -24.34 20.36 -22.48
C LEU A 6 -23.93 20.18 -21.03
N GLY A 7 -24.10 18.97 -20.49
CA GLY A 7 -23.50 18.58 -19.22
C GLY A 7 -22.08 18.11 -19.44
N PHE A 8 -21.07 18.95 -19.19
CA PHE A 8 -19.70 18.48 -19.02
C PHE A 8 -19.56 17.91 -17.61
N ASN A 9 -19.54 16.59 -17.48
CA ASN A 9 -19.07 15.91 -16.27
C ASN A 9 -17.60 15.55 -16.45
N SER A 10 -16.71 16.43 -15.97
CA SER A 10 -15.29 16.09 -15.79
C SER A 10 -15.02 15.84 -14.30
N ASN A 11 -15.64 14.79 -13.74
CA ASN A 11 -15.25 14.23 -12.44
C ASN A 11 -14.56 12.89 -12.71
N ALA A 12 -13.35 12.95 -13.27
CA ALA A 12 -12.55 11.74 -13.42
C ALA A 12 -11.96 11.37 -12.05
N ALA A 13 -12.24 10.16 -11.59
CA ALA A 13 -11.75 9.63 -10.33
C ALA A 13 -10.37 8.96 -10.53
N GLU A 14 -9.56 8.88 -9.47
CA GLU A 14 -8.23 8.25 -9.54
C GLU A 14 -8.29 6.80 -10.06
N GLN A 15 -9.33 6.07 -9.64
CA GLN A 15 -9.59 4.69 -10.09
C GLN A 15 -9.85 4.55 -11.59
N ASP A 16 -10.19 5.64 -12.29
CA ASP A 16 -10.39 5.63 -13.74
C ASP A 16 -9.06 5.51 -14.49
N TYR A 17 -7.95 5.82 -13.82
CA TYR A 17 -6.59 5.80 -14.41
C TYR A 17 -5.65 4.80 -13.74
N TYR A 18 -5.84 4.53 -12.44
CA TYR A 18 -4.95 3.66 -11.67
C TYR A 18 -5.70 2.49 -11.02
N LYS A 19 -5.06 1.32 -11.00
CA LYS A 19 -5.54 0.19 -10.21
C LYS A 19 -5.17 0.41 -8.74
N LEU A 20 -6.14 0.89 -7.97
CA LEU A 20 -6.01 0.99 -6.51
C LEU A 20 -6.23 -0.38 -5.89
N THR A 21 -5.30 -0.82 -5.04
CA THR A 21 -5.40 -2.11 -4.35
C THR A 21 -5.19 -1.90 -2.86
N THR A 22 -6.19 -2.29 -2.06
CA THR A 22 -6.08 -2.32 -0.59
C THR A 22 -5.53 -3.67 -0.16
N ILE A 23 -4.41 -3.65 0.55
CA ILE A 23 -3.75 -4.86 1.05
C ILE A 23 -4.13 -5.06 2.52
N PRO A 24 -4.72 -6.21 2.90
CA PRO A 24 -5.02 -6.47 4.30
C PRO A 24 -3.73 -6.75 5.08
N PHE A 25 -3.69 -6.32 6.34
CA PHE A 25 -2.55 -6.56 7.23
C PHE A 25 -3.03 -7.02 8.61
N PRO A 26 -2.17 -7.69 9.42
CA PRO A 26 -2.54 -8.11 10.76
C PRO A 26 -2.96 -6.93 11.63
N LYS A 27 -4.07 -7.05 12.36
CA LYS A 27 -4.64 -5.93 13.16
C LYS A 27 -3.72 -5.45 14.28
N ASP A 28 -2.89 -6.36 14.80
CA ASP A 28 -1.88 -6.10 15.82
C ASP A 28 -0.59 -5.49 15.24
N LEU A 29 -0.40 -5.57 13.93
CA LEU A 29 0.70 -4.92 13.22
C LEU A 29 0.33 -3.46 12.94
N LYS A 30 0.86 -2.54 13.76
CA LYS A 30 0.80 -1.11 13.46
C LYS A 30 1.75 -0.80 12.31
N LEU A 31 1.21 -0.74 11.10
CA LEU A 31 1.90 -0.28 9.90
C LEU A 31 2.09 1.24 9.92
N GLU A 32 2.80 1.74 10.93
CA GLU A 32 3.43 3.06 10.91
C GLU A 32 4.66 2.99 10.02
N ILE A 33 4.40 2.81 8.72
CA ILE A 33 5.42 2.59 7.69
C ILE A 33 6.30 3.82 7.60
N SER A 34 7.60 3.63 7.79
CA SER A 34 8.60 4.67 7.59
C SER A 34 9.26 4.54 6.22
N GLY A 35 9.51 3.32 5.74
CA GLY A 35 10.10 3.09 4.42
C GLY A 35 9.68 1.76 3.80
N MET A 36 9.79 1.66 2.48
CA MET A 36 9.46 0.44 1.73
C MET A 36 10.40 0.24 0.53
N ALA A 37 10.66 -1.02 0.19
CA ALA A 37 11.38 -1.38 -1.03
C ALA A 37 10.74 -2.59 -1.70
N ALA A 38 10.50 -2.49 -3.01
CA ALA A 38 10.04 -3.61 -3.81
C ALA A 38 11.13 -4.70 -3.87
N LEU A 39 10.71 -5.95 -3.72
CA LEU A 39 11.58 -7.12 -3.87
C LEU A 39 11.08 -7.99 -5.02
N PRO A 40 11.96 -8.77 -5.68
CA PRO A 40 11.52 -9.73 -6.70
C PRO A 40 10.52 -10.76 -6.14
N GLY A 41 9.57 -11.17 -6.98
CA GLY A 41 8.67 -12.29 -6.71
C GLY A 41 7.42 -11.96 -5.89
N ASP A 42 6.74 -10.84 -6.17
CA ASP A 42 5.54 -10.37 -5.44
C ASP A 42 5.80 -10.17 -3.94
N ARG A 43 6.89 -9.45 -3.64
CA ARG A 43 7.36 -9.18 -2.27
C ARG A 43 7.70 -7.72 -2.05
N MET A 44 7.63 -7.27 -0.80
CA MET A 44 8.03 -5.94 -0.37
C MET A 44 8.68 -5.99 1.00
N ALA A 45 9.80 -5.28 1.16
CA ALA A 45 10.36 -4.96 2.47
C ALA A 45 9.68 -3.71 3.00
N ILE A 46 9.28 -3.73 4.27
CA ILE A 46 8.55 -2.66 4.95
C ILE A 46 9.26 -2.38 6.28
N ALA A 47 9.77 -1.17 6.46
CA ALA A 47 10.26 -0.69 7.74
C ALA A 47 9.12 0.05 8.47
N ILE A 48 8.97 -0.21 9.77
CA ILE A 48 8.01 0.48 10.61
C ILE A 48 8.70 1.24 11.74
N ARG A 49 8.09 2.34 12.19
CA ARG A 49 8.62 3.23 13.25
C ARG A 49 9.03 2.49 14.53
N LYS A 50 8.34 1.38 14.86
CA LYS A 50 8.63 0.51 16.01
C LYS A 50 10.03 -0.13 15.99
N GLY A 51 10.80 0.02 14.90
CA GLY A 51 12.13 -0.55 14.82
C GLY A 51 12.16 -1.96 14.25
N GLU A 52 11.18 -2.32 13.44
CA GLU A 52 11.08 -3.63 12.80
C GLU A 52 11.12 -3.51 11.28
N VAL A 53 11.66 -4.55 10.63
CA VAL A 53 11.57 -4.73 9.18
C VAL A 53 10.77 -6.00 8.92
N TRP A 54 9.77 -5.88 8.06
CA TRP A 54 8.86 -6.96 7.66
C TRP A 54 9.00 -7.24 6.17
N ILE A 55 8.94 -8.51 5.79
CA ILE A 55 8.76 -8.92 4.40
C ILE A 55 7.30 -9.31 4.21
N ALA A 56 6.61 -8.58 3.35
CA ALA A 56 5.30 -8.98 2.85
C ALA A 56 5.49 -9.78 1.55
N GLU A 57 4.81 -10.92 1.45
CA GLU A 57 4.80 -11.78 0.27
C GLU A 57 3.37 -11.95 -0.23
N LYS A 58 3.19 -12.28 -1.51
CA LYS A 58 1.87 -12.55 -2.13
C LYS A 58 0.93 -11.34 -2.11
N LEU A 59 1.46 -10.12 -2.23
CA LEU A 59 0.70 -8.87 -2.18
C LEU A 59 -0.39 -8.83 -3.25
N SER A 60 -0.11 -9.34 -4.45
CA SER A 60 -1.06 -9.36 -5.56
C SER A 60 -2.26 -10.29 -5.36
N THR A 61 -2.19 -11.23 -4.40
CA THR A 61 -3.20 -12.29 -4.22
C THR A 61 -4.38 -11.90 -3.34
N GLY A 62 -4.32 -10.75 -2.66
CA GLY A 62 -5.29 -10.36 -1.63
C GLY A 62 -5.14 -11.14 -0.30
N GLN A 63 -4.24 -12.13 -0.24
CA GLN A 63 -3.90 -12.89 0.96
C GLN A 63 -2.38 -12.77 1.25
N PRO A 64 -1.90 -11.57 1.55
CA PRO A 64 -0.50 -11.34 1.84
C PRO A 64 -0.05 -12.07 3.10
N VAL A 65 1.21 -12.50 3.10
CA VAL A 65 1.86 -13.11 4.27
C VAL A 65 2.97 -12.18 4.74
N TYR A 66 2.92 -11.79 6.01
CA TYR A 66 3.90 -10.90 6.63
C TYR A 66 4.83 -11.70 7.54
N LYS A 67 6.14 -11.54 7.35
CA LYS A 67 7.17 -12.18 8.18
C LYS A 67 8.13 -11.12 8.69
N ARG A 68 8.38 -11.08 9.99
CA ARG A 68 9.40 -10.19 10.55
C ARG A 68 10.78 -10.68 10.15
N PHE A 69 11.56 -9.79 9.55
CA PHE A 69 12.93 -10.05 9.09
C PHE A 69 13.96 -9.52 10.08
N ALA A 70 13.73 -8.34 10.65
CA ALA A 70 14.61 -7.74 11.65
C ALA A 70 13.84 -6.95 12.70
N SER A 71 14.47 -6.69 13.85
CA SER A 71 13.94 -5.90 14.95
C SER A 71 15.05 -5.20 15.72
N GLY A 72 14.72 -4.16 16.48
CA GLY A 72 15.67 -3.42 17.32
C GLY A 72 16.32 -2.23 16.63
N LEU A 73 15.78 -1.78 15.49
CA LEU A 73 16.25 -0.57 14.82
C LEU A 73 15.77 0.66 15.60
N HIS A 74 16.65 1.62 15.83
CA HIS A 74 16.29 2.88 16.49
C HIS A 74 15.56 3.80 15.50
N GLU A 75 14.23 3.72 15.48
CA GLU A 75 13.34 4.48 14.58
C GLU A 75 13.85 4.49 13.13
N PRO A 76 13.77 3.37 12.38
CA PRO A 76 14.31 3.29 11.04
C PRO A 76 13.59 4.30 10.13
N LEU A 77 14.27 5.39 9.78
CA LEU A 77 13.78 6.46 8.91
C LEU A 77 14.00 6.09 7.44
N GLY A 78 13.44 4.95 7.03
CA GLY A 78 13.54 4.44 5.67
C GLY A 78 13.00 5.39 4.61
#